data_AF-A0A9P6YMC2-F1
#
_entry.id   AF-A0A9P6YMC2-F1
#
_cell.length_a   1.000
_cell.length_b   1.000
_cell.length_c   1.000
_cell.angle_alpha   90.00
_cell.angle_beta   90.00
_cell.angle_gamma   90.00
#
_symmetry.space_group_name_H-M   'P 1'
#
loop_
_entity.id
_entity.type
_entity.pdbx_description
1 polymer ?
#
loop_
_entity_poly.entity_id
_entity_poly.type
_entity_poly.pdbx_seq_one_letter_code
_entity_poly.pdbx_strand_id
1 'polypeptide(L)'
;MVDAGLRLRFNGEVPIDCQWPRWQCARAQDPLPPADALPSPVGDAWLQVRGHDLWLHSPGTVARALTAGGEPGHGYGVLPDFALRGIPRRQGRRPKRPFAVAWSPYVRYVAGIRYDERALLDYPYLESTPADSARPRVHAVKLGVLGDAQQVRDSLYVVDTRSGQQHDIALPEGWNTLSEAGVLGWEGGRLYAVIAHFGTPRRLRLVEIEAGSGAVRTVLEEASDTRLQLNVYSYNRPAVAILPGQDTAVCCAS
;
A
#
# COMPACT_ATOMS: atom_id res chain seq x y z
N MET A 1 40.66 -0.14 -25.59
CA MET A 1 39.58 -0.79 -24.85
C MET A 1 39.14 0.18 -23.76
N VAL A 2 37.95 0.77 -23.89
CA VAL A 2 37.49 1.83 -22.98
C VAL A 2 36.32 1.26 -22.21
N ASP A 3 36.60 0.78 -21.00
CA ASP A 3 35.60 0.27 -20.07
C ASP A 3 34.98 1.45 -19.32
N ALA A 4 34.05 2.15 -19.98
CA ALA A 4 33.38 3.32 -19.43
C ALA A 4 32.05 2.91 -18.77
N GLY A 5 32.16 2.34 -17.58
CA GLY A 5 31.07 2.26 -16.60
C GLY A 5 30.82 3.61 -15.91
N LEU A 6 29.79 3.69 -15.06
CA LEU A 6 29.57 4.88 -14.24
C LEU A 6 30.59 4.87 -13.09
N ARG A 7 31.44 5.90 -13.01
CA ARG A 7 32.40 6.08 -11.92
C ARG A 7 31.96 7.25 -11.04
N LEU A 8 31.63 6.97 -9.79
CA LEU A 8 31.38 8.00 -8.79
C LEU A 8 32.58 8.10 -7.86
N ARG A 9 33.11 9.30 -7.70
CA ARG A 9 34.21 9.59 -6.80
C ARG A 9 33.75 10.61 -5.77
N PHE A 10 33.80 10.22 -4.50
CA PHE A 10 33.51 11.11 -3.37
C PHE A 10 34.83 11.51 -2.73
N ASN A 11 35.07 12.81 -2.61
CA ASN A 11 36.24 13.36 -1.92
C ASN A 11 35.82 13.88 -0.54
N GLY A 12 35.61 12.97 0.40
CA GLY A 12 35.49 13.27 1.84
C GLY A 12 36.80 13.01 2.59
N GLU A 13 36.76 12.83 3.91
CA GLU A 13 37.94 12.45 4.73
C GLU A 13 38.60 11.13 4.27
N VAL A 14 37.84 10.28 3.58
CA VAL A 14 38.34 9.10 2.87
C VAL A 14 37.87 9.16 1.41
N PRO A 15 38.78 9.03 0.42
CA PRO A 15 38.39 8.98 -0.99
C PRO A 15 37.74 7.63 -1.31
N ILE A 16 36.48 7.65 -1.77
CA ILE A 16 35.74 6.46 -2.20
C ILE A 16 35.59 6.51 -3.72
N ASP A 17 35.93 5.39 -4.37
CA ASP A 17 35.81 5.20 -5.82
C ASP A 17 34.88 4.01 -6.11
N CYS A 18 33.70 4.30 -6.64
CA CYS A 18 32.72 3.28 -7.02
C CYS A 18 32.68 3.16 -8.55
N GLN A 19 32.92 1.96 -9.07
CA GLN A 19 32.77 1.64 -10.49
C GLN A 19 31.62 0.66 -10.68
N TRP A 20 30.59 1.07 -11.43
CA TRP A 20 29.52 0.15 -11.85
C TRP A 20 29.76 -0.37 -13.27
N PRO A 21 29.62 -1.69 -13.51
CA PRO A 21 29.73 -2.26 -14.84
C PRO A 21 28.62 -1.75 -15.76
N ARG A 22 28.89 -1.75 -17.06
CA ARG A 22 27.92 -1.33 -18.08
C ARG A 22 26.79 -2.37 -18.16
N TRP A 23 25.59 -1.97 -17.74
CA TRP A 23 24.41 -2.82 -17.86
C TRP A 23 24.05 -2.99 -19.34
N GLN A 24 24.04 -4.24 -19.81
CA GLN A 24 23.50 -4.57 -21.12
C GLN A 24 22.00 -4.80 -20.97
N CYS A 25 21.21 -3.87 -21.47
CA CYS A 25 19.76 -4.04 -21.51
C CYS A 25 19.40 -5.06 -22.61
N ALA A 26 19.18 -6.31 -22.23
CA ALA A 26 18.57 -7.29 -23.11
C ALA A 26 17.04 -7.14 -23.08
N ARG A 27 16.39 -7.37 -24.22
CA ARG A 27 14.93 -7.39 -24.28
C ARG A 27 14.44 -8.61 -23.49
N ALA A 28 13.68 -8.36 -22.42
CA ALA A 28 12.98 -9.42 -21.71
C ALA A 28 12.03 -10.13 -22.68
N GLN A 29 12.13 -11.47 -22.75
CA GLN A 29 11.26 -12.30 -23.57
C GLN A 29 9.99 -12.72 -22.81
N ASP A 30 9.96 -12.49 -21.50
CA ASP A 30 8.84 -12.84 -20.65
C ASP A 30 7.60 -11.97 -20.96
N PRO A 31 6.39 -12.57 -20.91
CA PRO A 31 5.16 -11.81 -21.03
C PRO A 31 5.11 -10.71 -19.97
N LEU A 32 4.84 -9.47 -20.40
CA LEU A 32 4.57 -8.39 -19.47
C LEU A 32 3.34 -8.73 -18.62
N PRO A 33 3.37 -8.48 -17.30
CA PRO A 33 2.19 -8.61 -16.47
C PRO A 33 1.04 -7.76 -17.02
N PRO A 34 -0.22 -8.22 -16.88
CA PRO A 34 -1.39 -7.46 -17.28
C PRO A 34 -1.41 -6.03 -16.72
N ALA A 35 -2.09 -5.10 -17.40
CA ALA A 35 -2.12 -3.69 -17.01
C ALA A 35 -2.78 -3.45 -15.64
N ASP A 36 -3.59 -4.38 -15.15
CA ASP A 36 -4.24 -4.39 -13.83
C ASP A 36 -3.50 -5.26 -12.80
N ALA A 37 -2.32 -5.77 -13.12
CA ALA A 37 -1.50 -6.55 -12.21
C ALA A 37 -0.61 -5.67 -11.32
N LEU A 38 -0.31 -6.18 -10.12
CA LEU A 38 0.75 -5.71 -9.24
C LEU A 38 1.92 -6.73 -9.31
N PRO A 39 2.99 -6.45 -10.08
CA PRO A 39 4.12 -7.37 -10.20
C PRO A 39 4.89 -7.52 -8.89
N SER A 40 5.49 -8.70 -8.68
CA SER A 40 6.46 -8.91 -7.61
C SER A 40 7.73 -8.08 -7.88
N PRO A 41 8.49 -7.70 -6.83
CA PRO A 41 9.78 -7.03 -6.98
C PRO A 41 10.80 -7.82 -7.81
N VAL A 42 10.68 -9.15 -7.84
CA VAL A 42 11.59 -10.07 -8.57
C VAL A 42 11.10 -10.35 -10.00
N GLY A 43 9.82 -10.10 -10.30
CA GLY A 43 9.24 -10.24 -11.64
C GLY A 43 8.78 -11.65 -12.02
N ASP A 44 8.80 -12.59 -11.08
CA ASP A 44 8.41 -14.00 -11.26
C ASP A 44 6.94 -14.29 -10.93
N ALA A 45 6.23 -13.31 -10.39
CA ALA A 45 4.84 -13.42 -10.01
C ALA A 45 4.13 -12.05 -10.08
N TRP A 46 2.80 -12.08 -10.05
CA TRP A 46 2.01 -10.86 -9.91
C TRP A 46 0.69 -11.13 -9.18
N LEU A 47 0.12 -10.07 -8.60
CA LEU A 47 -1.20 -10.10 -7.98
C LEU A 47 -2.24 -9.43 -8.88
N GLN A 48 -3.44 -10.00 -8.90
CA GLN A 48 -4.63 -9.38 -9.48
C GLN A 48 -5.80 -9.49 -8.49
N VAL A 49 -6.72 -8.55 -8.56
CA VAL A 49 -7.97 -8.61 -7.79
C VAL A 49 -9.03 -9.32 -8.61
N ARG A 50 -9.66 -10.36 -8.05
CA ARG A 50 -10.79 -11.06 -8.67
C ARG A 50 -11.89 -11.27 -7.63
N GLY A 51 -13.11 -10.86 -7.96
CA GLY A 51 -14.20 -10.76 -6.98
C GLY A 51 -13.88 -9.63 -6.01
N HIS A 52 -13.32 -9.96 -4.86
CA HIS A 52 -12.84 -9.03 -3.83
C HIS A 52 -11.59 -9.58 -3.12
N ASP A 53 -10.94 -10.58 -3.70
CA ASP A 53 -9.77 -11.26 -3.17
C ASP A 53 -8.56 -11.05 -4.08
N LEU A 54 -7.38 -11.15 -3.48
CA LEU A 54 -6.12 -11.18 -4.19
C LEU A 54 -5.87 -12.58 -4.74
N TRP A 55 -5.45 -12.63 -6.00
CA TRP A 55 -5.05 -13.83 -6.69
C TRP A 55 -3.58 -13.75 -7.06
N LEU A 56 -2.85 -14.81 -6.77
CA LEU A 56 -1.44 -14.95 -7.12
C LEU A 56 -1.34 -15.66 -8.47
N HIS A 57 -0.56 -15.06 -9.36
CA HIS A 57 -0.23 -15.58 -10.67
C HIS A 57 1.29 -15.74 -10.79
N SER A 58 1.71 -16.82 -11.42
CA SER A 58 3.10 -17.07 -11.79
C SER A 58 3.13 -17.73 -13.18
N PRO A 59 4.16 -17.48 -14.00
CA PRO A 59 4.31 -18.14 -15.29
C PRO A 59 4.27 -19.67 -15.15
N GLY A 60 3.53 -20.34 -16.04
CA GLY A 60 3.43 -21.80 -16.06
C GLY A 60 2.67 -22.44 -14.89
N THR A 61 2.11 -21.65 -13.97
CA THR A 61 1.35 -22.15 -12.82
C THR A 61 -0.11 -21.69 -12.90
N VAL A 62 -1.03 -22.55 -12.44
CA VAL A 62 -2.44 -22.16 -12.33
C VAL A 62 -2.58 -21.06 -11.28
N ALA A 63 -3.28 -19.99 -11.64
CA ALA A 63 -3.58 -18.89 -10.72
C ALA A 63 -4.38 -19.40 -9.52
N ARG A 64 -4.06 -18.90 -8.33
CA ARG A 64 -4.76 -19.30 -7.10
C ARG A 64 -5.12 -18.10 -6.25
N ALA A 65 -6.18 -18.26 -5.46
CA ALA A 65 -6.52 -17.30 -4.43
C ALA A 65 -5.37 -17.21 -3.40
N LEU A 66 -5.00 -15.98 -3.08
CA LEU A 66 -4.03 -15.66 -2.04
C LEU A 66 -4.77 -15.22 -0.77
N THR A 67 -5.86 -14.48 -0.91
CA THR A 67 -6.76 -14.13 0.20
C THR A 67 -8.11 -14.82 0.04
N ALA A 68 -8.86 -14.88 1.14
CA ALA A 68 -10.25 -15.29 1.13
C ALA A 68 -11.11 -14.39 2.04
N GLY A 69 -12.42 -14.36 1.77
CA GLY A 69 -13.39 -13.63 2.56
C GLY A 69 -13.51 -12.15 2.21
N GLY A 70 -12.99 -11.74 1.05
CA GLY A 70 -13.27 -10.42 0.49
C GLY A 70 -14.72 -10.32 0.04
N GLU A 71 -15.32 -9.15 0.27
CA GLU A 71 -16.71 -8.87 -0.14
C GLU A 71 -16.89 -7.42 -0.61
N PRO A 72 -18.03 -7.06 -1.23
CA PRO A 72 -18.30 -5.69 -1.65
C PRO A 72 -18.18 -4.70 -0.48
N GLY A 73 -17.39 -3.64 -0.68
CA GLY A 73 -17.11 -2.64 0.37
C GLY A 73 -16.11 -3.10 1.44
N HIS A 74 -15.59 -4.33 1.36
CA HIS A 74 -14.58 -4.84 2.29
C HIS A 74 -13.70 -5.92 1.65
N GLY A 75 -12.95 -5.56 0.60
CA GLY A 75 -12.11 -6.47 -0.18
C GLY A 75 -10.61 -6.24 -0.05
N TYR A 76 -9.81 -7.23 -0.43
CA TYR A 76 -8.34 -7.16 -0.43
C TYR A 76 -7.82 -6.56 -1.73
N GLY A 77 -6.97 -5.54 -1.63
CA GLY A 77 -6.47 -4.81 -2.78
C GLY A 77 -7.54 -4.04 -3.56
N VAL A 78 -8.74 -3.88 -3.00
CA VAL A 78 -9.83 -3.12 -3.63
C VAL A 78 -9.63 -1.64 -3.33
N LEU A 79 -9.78 -0.80 -4.36
CA LEU A 79 -9.79 0.65 -4.16
C LEU A 79 -11.12 1.03 -3.51
N PRO A 80 -11.11 1.67 -2.33
CA PRO A 80 -12.33 2.14 -1.69
C PRO A 80 -13.01 3.24 -2.52
N ASP A 81 -14.31 3.37 -2.33
CA ASP A 81 -15.16 4.32 -3.03
C ASP A 81 -14.78 5.78 -2.77
N PHE A 82 -14.41 6.10 -1.53
CA PHE A 82 -14.01 7.46 -1.15
C PHE A 82 -12.70 7.91 -1.81
N ALA A 83 -11.87 6.98 -2.28
CA ALA A 83 -10.70 7.35 -3.04
C ALA A 83 -11.21 7.97 -4.34
N LEU A 84 -10.89 9.25 -4.60
CA LEU A 84 -11.34 10.14 -5.71
C LEU A 84 -11.19 9.58 -7.15
N ARG A 85 -10.91 8.29 -7.30
CA ARG A 85 -10.76 7.49 -8.51
C ARG A 85 -11.80 6.35 -8.61
N GLY A 86 -12.72 6.20 -7.66
CA GLY A 86 -13.77 5.17 -7.66
C GLY A 86 -14.64 5.21 -8.92
N ILE A 87 -15.17 6.38 -9.28
CA ILE A 87 -16.03 6.56 -10.47
C ILE A 87 -15.26 6.26 -11.79
N PRO A 88 -14.08 6.85 -12.07
CA PRO A 88 -13.29 6.47 -13.24
C PRO A 88 -12.95 4.98 -13.30
N ARG A 89 -12.70 4.32 -12.16
CA ARG A 89 -12.41 2.87 -12.08
C ARG A 89 -13.65 2.04 -12.43
N ARG A 90 -14.84 2.42 -11.96
CA ARG A 90 -16.13 1.77 -12.32
C ARG A 90 -16.45 1.90 -13.81
N GLN A 91 -16.11 3.05 -14.41
CA GLN A 91 -16.25 3.29 -15.85
C GLN A 91 -15.19 2.57 -16.72
N GLY A 92 -14.29 1.77 -16.12
CA GLY A 92 -13.23 1.08 -16.87
C GLY A 92 -12.10 1.98 -17.39
N ARG A 93 -12.07 3.25 -16.98
CA ARG A 93 -11.09 4.25 -17.45
C ARG A 93 -9.76 4.18 -16.70
N ARG A 94 -9.66 3.32 -15.69
CA ARG A 94 -8.45 3.08 -14.86
C ARG A 94 -8.27 1.56 -14.68
N PRO A 95 -7.03 1.04 -14.81
CA PRO A 95 -6.74 -0.36 -14.49
C PRO A 95 -7.08 -0.67 -13.03
N LYS A 96 -7.66 -1.85 -12.76
CA LYS A 96 -8.03 -2.31 -11.41
C LYS A 96 -6.85 -2.92 -10.67
N ARG A 97 -5.73 -2.20 -10.61
CA ARG A 97 -4.55 -2.65 -9.85
C ARG A 97 -4.90 -2.84 -8.38
N PRO A 98 -4.32 -3.87 -7.72
CA PRO A 98 -4.35 -3.98 -6.27
C PRO A 98 -3.98 -2.65 -5.60
N PHE A 99 -4.86 -2.14 -4.75
CA PHE A 99 -4.73 -0.87 -4.04
C PHE A 99 -4.27 -1.08 -2.60
N ALA A 100 -3.37 -0.21 -2.12
CA ALA A 100 -2.78 -0.30 -0.78
C ALA A 100 -2.18 -1.69 -0.45
N VAL A 101 -1.61 -2.35 -1.47
CA VAL A 101 -0.95 -3.66 -1.35
C VAL A 101 0.54 -3.50 -1.65
N ALA A 102 1.38 -4.13 -0.84
CA ALA A 102 2.84 -4.13 -0.99
C ALA A 102 3.40 -5.54 -0.82
N TRP A 103 4.39 -5.87 -1.64
CA TRP A 103 5.19 -7.08 -1.50
C TRP A 103 6.31 -6.86 -0.48
N SER A 104 6.65 -7.92 0.25
CA SER A 104 7.96 -8.01 0.91
C SER A 104 9.09 -8.06 -0.13
N PRO A 105 10.31 -7.59 0.20
CA PRO A 105 11.45 -7.59 -0.72
C PRO A 105 11.78 -8.95 -1.31
N TYR A 106 11.61 -10.02 -0.53
CA TYR A 106 11.88 -11.40 -0.93
C TYR A 106 10.64 -12.16 -1.43
N VAL A 107 9.55 -11.46 -1.73
CA VAL A 107 8.32 -12.02 -2.35
C VAL A 107 7.59 -13.06 -1.48
N ARG A 108 8.08 -13.35 -0.27
CA ARG A 108 7.47 -14.33 0.65
C ARG A 108 6.15 -13.86 1.25
N TYR A 109 6.03 -12.58 1.52
CA TYR A 109 4.83 -11.98 2.10
C TYR A 109 4.25 -10.90 1.21
N VAL A 110 2.94 -10.76 1.30
CA VAL A 110 2.16 -9.65 0.76
C VAL A 110 1.40 -9.05 1.94
N ALA A 111 1.44 -7.73 2.07
CA ALA A 111 0.65 -7.02 3.07
C ALA A 111 -0.15 -5.90 2.44
N GLY A 112 -1.19 -5.46 3.12
CA GLY A 112 -1.93 -4.29 2.68
C GLY A 112 -2.88 -3.74 3.73
N ILE A 113 -3.56 -2.67 3.32
CA ILE A 113 -4.64 -2.06 4.09
C ILE A 113 -5.96 -2.52 3.48
N ARG A 114 -6.86 -3.00 4.33
CA ARG A 114 -8.22 -3.37 3.98
C ARG A 114 -9.16 -2.32 4.57
N TYR A 115 -9.98 -1.71 3.72
CA TYR A 115 -10.98 -0.73 4.13
C TYR A 115 -12.33 -1.40 4.28
N ASP A 116 -13.11 -0.98 5.29
CA ASP A 116 -14.49 -1.40 5.51
C ASP A 116 -15.43 -0.21 5.35
N GLU A 117 -16.14 -0.21 4.22
CA GLU A 117 -17.09 0.81 3.81
C GLU A 117 -18.54 0.33 3.98
N ARG A 118 -18.77 -0.89 4.48
CA ARG A 118 -20.11 -1.51 4.56
C ARG A 118 -21.05 -0.74 5.50
N ALA A 119 -20.49 -0.11 6.54
CA ALA A 119 -21.23 0.71 7.50
C ALA A 119 -21.44 2.17 7.04
N LEU A 120 -20.86 2.57 5.90
CA LEU A 120 -20.99 3.93 5.40
C LEU A 120 -22.30 4.14 4.64
N LEU A 121 -22.78 5.38 4.74
CA LEU A 121 -23.92 5.85 3.97
C LEU A 121 -23.52 6.18 2.53
N ASP A 122 -24.51 6.13 1.64
CA ASP A 122 -24.32 6.56 0.26
C ASP A 122 -24.30 8.08 0.18
N TYR A 123 -23.30 8.61 -0.49
CA TYR A 123 -23.15 10.03 -0.79
C TYR A 123 -23.33 10.26 -2.30
N PRO A 124 -24.23 11.17 -2.73
CA PRO A 124 -24.52 11.38 -4.14
C PRO A 124 -23.43 12.24 -4.80
N TYR A 125 -22.75 11.66 -5.79
CA TYR A 125 -21.83 12.38 -6.68
C TYR A 125 -22.52 12.67 -8.01
N LEU A 126 -22.47 13.90 -8.48
CA LEU A 126 -23.06 14.29 -9.76
C LEU A 126 -21.99 14.35 -10.86
N GLU A 127 -22.12 13.47 -11.85
CA GLU A 127 -21.41 13.60 -13.12
C GLU A 127 -22.22 14.53 -14.02
N SER A 128 -21.82 15.80 -14.07
CA SER A 128 -22.56 16.85 -14.80
C SER A 128 -22.49 16.67 -16.32
N THR A 129 -21.38 16.12 -16.84
CA THR A 129 -21.15 15.94 -18.29
C THR A 129 -20.65 14.53 -18.60
N PRO A 130 -21.52 13.51 -18.60
CA PRO A 130 -21.13 12.15 -19.02
C PRO A 130 -20.64 12.13 -20.47
N ALA A 131 -19.68 11.27 -20.78
CA ALA A 131 -19.10 11.19 -22.13
C ALA A 131 -20.10 10.69 -23.20
N ASP A 132 -21.13 9.97 -22.77
CA ASP A 132 -22.14 9.30 -23.59
C ASP A 132 -23.52 9.97 -23.50
N SER A 133 -23.67 11.09 -22.79
CA SER A 133 -24.97 11.70 -22.54
C SER A 133 -24.92 13.20 -22.27
N ALA A 134 -25.93 13.92 -22.75
CA ALA A 134 -26.18 15.32 -22.37
C ALA A 134 -26.93 15.47 -21.03
N ARG A 135 -27.38 14.37 -20.42
CA ARG A 135 -28.08 14.39 -19.13
C ARG A 135 -27.09 14.07 -17.99
N PRO A 136 -27.12 14.81 -16.86
CA PRO A 136 -26.31 14.47 -15.70
C PRO A 136 -26.61 13.07 -15.15
N ARG A 137 -25.60 12.43 -14.56
CA ARG A 137 -25.71 11.10 -13.93
C ARG A 137 -25.34 11.19 -12.45
N VAL A 138 -26.18 10.63 -11.59
CA VAL A 138 -25.87 10.50 -10.16
C VAL A 138 -25.16 9.17 -9.91
N HIS A 139 -24.06 9.22 -9.17
CA HIS A 139 -23.28 8.08 -8.71
C HIS A 139 -23.41 7.99 -7.18
N ALA A 140 -23.82 6.83 -6.67
CA ALA A 140 -23.77 6.55 -5.24
C ALA A 140 -22.35 6.09 -4.87
N VAL A 141 -21.73 6.80 -3.92
CA VAL A 141 -20.37 6.54 -3.44
C VAL A 141 -20.43 6.35 -1.93
N LYS A 142 -19.77 5.33 -1.39
CA LYS A 142 -19.59 5.23 0.06
C LYS A 142 -18.61 6.30 0.55
N LEU A 143 -19.08 7.23 1.37
CA LEU A 143 -18.26 8.31 1.90
C LEU A 143 -18.71 8.63 3.34
N GLY A 144 -17.76 8.56 4.27
CA GLY A 144 -17.98 9.07 5.63
C GLY A 144 -17.83 10.59 5.64
N VAL A 145 -18.79 11.28 6.23
CA VAL A 145 -18.74 12.73 6.46
C VAL A 145 -18.63 13.05 7.94
N LEU A 146 -18.19 14.28 8.25
CA LEU A 146 -18.15 14.76 9.63
C LEU A 146 -19.56 14.73 10.23
N GLY A 147 -19.69 14.10 11.40
CA GLY A 147 -20.97 13.92 12.09
C GLY A 147 -21.64 12.57 11.85
N ASP A 148 -21.16 11.77 10.89
CA ASP A 148 -21.65 10.40 10.73
C ASP A 148 -21.30 9.55 11.97
N ALA A 149 -22.27 8.74 12.40
CA ALA A 149 -22.11 7.83 13.52
C ALA A 149 -21.06 6.74 13.26
N GLN A 150 -20.79 6.43 11.99
CA GLN A 150 -19.78 5.46 11.57
C GLN A 150 -18.84 6.12 10.56
N GLN A 151 -17.54 5.89 10.77
CA GLN A 151 -16.49 6.29 9.83
C GLN A 151 -15.93 5.05 9.16
N VAL A 152 -15.18 5.23 8.06
CA VAL A 152 -14.46 4.12 7.43
C VAL A 152 -13.54 3.49 8.47
N ARG A 153 -13.57 2.16 8.56
CA ARG A 153 -12.62 1.42 9.39
C ARG A 153 -11.58 0.82 8.48
N ASP A 154 -10.34 0.80 8.93
CA ASP A 154 -9.28 0.09 8.25
C ASP A 154 -8.65 -0.96 9.16
N SER A 155 -8.17 -2.01 8.50
CA SER A 155 -7.37 -3.06 9.09
C SER A 155 -6.15 -3.30 8.23
N LEU A 156 -5.13 -3.89 8.84
CA LEU A 156 -3.98 -4.37 8.11
C LEU A 156 -4.16 -5.86 7.85
N TYR A 157 -3.52 -6.37 6.81
CA TYR A 157 -3.44 -7.81 6.61
C TYR A 157 -2.07 -8.18 6.08
N VAL A 158 -1.66 -9.41 6.37
CA VAL A 158 -0.46 -10.02 5.82
C VAL A 158 -0.74 -11.46 5.40
N VAL A 159 -0.19 -11.86 4.27
CA VAL A 159 -0.35 -13.20 3.71
C VAL A 159 1.00 -13.76 3.31
N ASP A 160 1.30 -14.99 3.74
CA ASP A 160 2.43 -15.76 3.24
C ASP A 160 2.08 -16.33 1.85
N THR A 161 2.86 -15.94 0.85
CA THR A 161 2.65 -16.32 -0.54
C THR A 161 3.02 -17.75 -0.84
N ARG A 162 3.63 -18.50 0.09
CA ARG A 162 3.94 -19.92 -0.09
C ARG A 162 2.89 -20.80 0.58
N SER A 163 2.60 -20.52 1.85
CA SER A 163 1.65 -21.34 2.63
C SER A 163 0.19 -20.93 2.41
N GLY A 164 -0.06 -19.70 1.95
CA GLY A 164 -1.41 -19.13 1.89
C GLY A 164 -1.96 -18.72 3.26
N GLN A 165 -1.14 -18.76 4.31
CA GLN A 165 -1.54 -18.33 5.64
C GLN A 165 -1.81 -16.82 5.63
N GLN A 166 -3.03 -16.45 5.98
CA GLN A 166 -3.51 -15.08 6.05
C GLN A 166 -3.70 -14.68 7.51
N HIS A 167 -3.27 -13.46 7.84
CA HIS A 167 -3.50 -12.81 9.13
C HIS A 167 -4.19 -11.47 8.89
N ASP A 168 -5.43 -11.36 9.35
CA ASP A 168 -6.16 -10.09 9.41
C ASP A 168 -5.89 -9.42 10.76
N ILE A 169 -5.39 -8.20 10.72
CA ILE A 169 -4.87 -7.46 11.87
C ILE A 169 -5.79 -6.29 12.15
N ALA A 170 -6.62 -6.45 13.16
CA ALA A 170 -7.47 -5.38 13.67
C ALA A 170 -6.62 -4.30 14.35
N LEU A 171 -6.94 -3.04 14.08
CA LEU A 171 -6.36 -1.92 14.79
C LEU A 171 -7.07 -1.70 16.14
N PRO A 172 -6.38 -1.17 17.15
CA PRO A 172 -7.03 -0.79 18.40
C PRO A 172 -8.15 0.24 18.15
N GLU A 173 -9.16 0.25 19.01
CA GLU A 173 -10.29 1.18 18.86
C GLU A 173 -9.84 2.64 18.79
N GLY A 174 -10.40 3.38 17.82
CA GLY A 174 -10.05 4.79 17.56
C GLY A 174 -8.75 5.00 16.77
N TRP A 175 -7.98 3.93 16.50
CA TRP A 175 -6.80 3.98 15.64
C TRP A 175 -7.14 3.59 14.22
N ASN A 176 -6.57 4.32 13.26
CA ASN A 176 -6.73 4.05 11.84
C ASN A 176 -5.37 4.06 11.16
N THR A 177 -5.22 3.39 10.02
CA THR A 177 -4.02 3.53 9.19
C THR A 177 -3.92 4.95 8.64
N LEU A 178 -2.70 5.47 8.54
CA LEU A 178 -2.49 6.71 7.80
C LEU A 178 -2.47 6.38 6.30
N SER A 179 -3.59 6.58 5.62
CA SER A 179 -3.77 6.20 4.21
C SER A 179 -2.71 6.79 3.25
N GLU A 180 -2.16 7.96 3.57
CA GLU A 180 -1.03 8.58 2.85
C GLU A 180 0.31 7.85 3.06
N ALA A 181 0.49 7.18 4.20
CA ALA A 181 1.71 6.46 4.54
C ALA A 181 1.75 5.06 3.93
N GLY A 182 0.60 4.38 3.91
CA GLY A 182 0.54 2.97 3.51
C GLY A 182 1.46 2.10 4.37
N VAL A 183 2.00 1.05 3.75
CA VAL A 183 3.12 0.28 4.30
C VAL A 183 4.41 1.09 4.13
N LEU A 184 5.12 1.37 5.23
CA LEU A 184 6.37 2.13 5.20
C LEU A 184 7.54 1.31 4.64
N GLY A 185 7.58 0.02 4.99
CA GLY A 185 8.68 -0.83 4.58
C GLY A 185 8.69 -2.18 5.28
N TRP A 186 9.70 -2.96 4.94
CA TRP A 186 9.91 -4.32 5.42
C TRP A 186 11.33 -4.50 5.93
N GLU A 187 11.49 -5.37 6.92
CA GLU A 187 12.77 -5.89 7.35
C GLU A 187 12.63 -7.39 7.63
N GLY A 188 13.17 -8.23 6.73
CA GLY A 188 12.98 -9.68 6.81
C GLY A 188 11.49 -10.04 6.80
N GLY A 189 11.02 -10.68 7.87
CA GLY A 189 9.62 -11.03 8.10
C GLY A 189 8.81 -9.98 8.88
N ARG A 190 9.35 -8.78 9.11
CA ARG A 190 8.69 -7.71 9.83
C ARG A 190 8.22 -6.63 8.87
N LEU A 191 7.01 -6.14 9.11
CA LEU A 191 6.34 -5.08 8.36
C LEU A 191 6.24 -3.85 9.28
N TYR A 192 6.51 -2.67 8.74
CA TYR A 192 6.34 -1.41 9.46
C TYR A 192 5.24 -0.55 8.84
N ALA A 193 4.36 -0.02 9.68
CA ALA A 193 3.25 0.84 9.29
C ALA A 193 3.04 1.95 10.31
N VAL A 194 2.30 2.99 9.93
CA VAL A 194 1.88 4.05 10.86
C VAL A 194 0.37 4.03 11.04
N ILE A 195 -0.04 4.07 12.31
CA ILE A 195 -1.44 4.22 12.70
C ILE A 195 -1.62 5.54 13.45
N ALA A 196 -2.79 6.13 13.32
CA ALA A 196 -3.14 7.45 13.83
C ALA A 196 -4.42 7.39 14.67
N HIS A 197 -4.41 8.15 15.75
CA HIS A 197 -5.59 8.43 16.57
C HIS A 197 -5.86 9.93 16.56
N PHE A 198 -6.96 10.33 15.93
CA PHE A 198 -7.27 11.74 15.64
C PHE A 198 -8.00 12.49 16.76
N GLY A 199 -8.24 11.84 17.91
CA GLY A 199 -8.75 12.51 19.11
C GLY A 199 -7.79 13.55 19.69
N THR A 200 -8.13 14.13 20.85
CA THR A 200 -7.28 15.09 21.55
C THR A 200 -6.71 14.46 22.83
N PRO A 201 -5.37 14.39 23.01
CA PRO A 201 -4.33 14.78 22.06
C PRO A 201 -4.29 13.85 20.84
N ARG A 202 -3.83 14.38 19.69
CA ARG A 202 -3.63 13.58 18.48
C ARG A 202 -2.43 12.71 18.70
N ARG A 203 -2.48 11.46 18.25
CA ARG A 203 -1.38 10.50 18.43
C ARG A 203 -1.05 9.77 17.13
N LEU A 204 0.23 9.47 16.93
CA LEU A 204 0.75 8.60 15.89
C LEU A 204 1.55 7.48 16.52
N ARG A 205 1.46 6.27 15.97
CA ARG A 205 2.32 5.15 16.32
C ARG A 205 3.00 4.60 15.08
N LEU A 206 4.31 4.41 15.18
CA LEU A 206 5.01 3.46 14.34
C LEU A 206 4.78 2.06 14.92
N VAL A 207 4.16 1.20 14.14
CA VAL A 207 3.91 -0.20 14.51
C VAL A 207 4.75 -1.14 13.67
N GLU A 208 5.28 -2.15 14.33
CA GLU A 208 5.91 -3.32 13.73
C GLU A 208 4.92 -4.47 13.77
N ILE A 209 4.85 -5.23 12.69
CA ILE A 209 3.96 -6.37 12.51
C ILE A 209 4.82 -7.57 12.11
N GLU A 210 4.74 -8.64 12.88
CA GLU A 210 5.41 -9.91 12.55
C GLU A 210 4.56 -10.68 11.53
N ALA A 211 5.11 -10.93 10.34
CA ALA A 211 4.33 -11.46 9.22
C ALA A 211 3.88 -12.91 9.39
N GLY A 212 4.59 -13.71 10.20
CA GLY A 212 4.28 -15.11 10.46
C GLY A 212 3.09 -15.33 11.40
N SER A 213 2.82 -14.39 12.31
CA SER A 213 1.77 -14.48 13.34
C SER A 213 0.75 -13.35 13.31
N GLY A 214 1.05 -12.25 12.62
CA GLY A 214 0.25 -11.02 12.66
C GLY A 214 0.40 -10.23 13.97
N ALA A 215 1.34 -10.60 14.85
CA ALA A 215 1.54 -9.90 16.12
C ALA A 215 1.99 -8.45 15.88
N VAL A 216 1.33 -7.51 16.58
CA VAL A 216 1.58 -6.07 16.46
C VAL A 216 2.30 -5.56 17.69
N ARG A 217 3.37 -4.78 17.47
CA ARG A 217 4.13 -4.11 18.52
C ARG A 217 4.25 -2.63 18.20
N THR A 218 4.05 -1.77 19.19
CA THR A 218 4.36 -0.34 19.04
C THR A 218 5.86 -0.14 19.20
N VAL A 219 6.48 0.50 18.21
CA VAL A 219 7.91 0.84 18.21
C VAL A 219 8.12 2.24 18.78
N LEU A 220 7.30 3.19 18.35
CA LEU A 220 7.33 4.59 18.76
C LEU A 220 5.90 5.14 18.81
N GLU A 221 5.63 6.01 19.78
CA GLU A 221 4.41 6.81 19.84
C GLU A 221 4.78 8.30 19.97
N GLU A 222 4.10 9.14 19.22
CA GLU A 222 4.18 10.60 19.30
C GLU A 222 2.80 11.18 19.56
N ALA A 223 2.75 12.32 20.27
CA ALA A 223 1.52 13.01 20.60
C ALA A 223 1.66 14.53 20.38
N SER A 224 0.59 15.18 19.93
CA SER A 224 0.53 16.63 19.79
C SER A 224 -0.90 17.15 19.92
N ASP A 225 -1.05 18.32 20.54
CA ASP A 225 -2.34 19.01 20.65
C ASP A 225 -2.74 19.73 19.36
N THR A 226 -1.78 19.99 18.46
CA THR A 226 -1.99 20.77 17.25
C THR A 226 -2.09 19.87 16.01
N ARG A 227 -0.96 19.35 15.54
CA ARG A 227 -0.86 18.54 14.32
C ARG A 227 0.25 17.51 14.48
N LEU A 228 0.04 16.33 13.89
CA LEU A 228 1.08 15.35 13.63
C LEU A 228 1.13 15.10 12.13
N GLN A 229 2.32 15.08 11.57
CA GLN A 229 2.56 14.79 10.14
C GLN A 229 3.81 13.94 9.98
N LEU A 230 3.78 13.03 9.01
CA LEU A 230 4.94 12.24 8.63
C LEU A 230 5.79 12.92 7.55
N ASN A 231 5.32 14.03 7.00
CA ASN A 231 6.03 14.87 6.03
C ASN A 231 5.46 16.30 6.09
N VAL A 232 6.32 17.30 5.92
CA VAL A 232 5.93 18.72 5.81
C VAL A 232 5.10 19.00 4.55
N TYR A 233 5.28 18.21 3.50
CA TYR A 233 4.47 18.27 2.29
C TYR A 233 3.34 17.25 2.37
N SER A 234 2.09 17.73 2.48
CA SER A 234 0.90 16.89 2.40
C SER A 234 0.91 16.05 1.10
N TYR A 235 0.48 14.79 1.18
CA TYR A 235 0.45 13.82 0.07
C TYR A 235 1.81 13.33 -0.46
N ASN A 236 2.94 13.76 0.13
CA ASN A 236 4.23 13.13 -0.15
C ASN A 236 4.41 11.88 0.70
N ARG A 237 5.29 10.97 0.22
CA ARG A 237 5.66 9.80 1.01
C ARG A 237 6.18 10.23 2.39
N PRO A 238 5.87 9.47 3.45
CA PRO A 238 6.46 9.68 4.76
C PRO A 238 7.96 9.89 4.65
N ALA A 239 8.50 10.86 5.38
CA ALA A 239 9.94 11.08 5.50
C ALA A 239 10.56 10.04 6.46
N VAL A 240 10.14 8.79 6.31
CA VAL A 240 10.53 7.64 7.12
C VAL A 240 11.08 6.58 6.18
N ALA A 241 12.33 6.17 6.42
CA ALA A 241 12.96 5.06 5.71
C ALA A 241 13.32 3.96 6.71
N ILE A 242 12.86 2.73 6.45
CA ILE A 242 13.31 1.54 7.17
C ILE A 242 14.57 1.05 6.47
N LEU A 243 15.69 0.98 7.21
CA LEU A 243 16.97 0.50 6.70
C LEU A 243 17.12 -1.00 6.99
N PRO A 244 17.10 -1.88 5.97
CA PRO A 244 17.18 -3.31 6.20
C PRO A 244 18.52 -3.71 6.85
N GLY A 245 18.47 -4.48 7.93
CA GLY A 245 19.67 -5.06 8.55
C GLY A 245 20.42 -4.12 9.49
N GLN A 246 19.83 -2.97 9.83
CA GLN A 246 20.37 -2.05 10.82
C GLN A 246 19.40 -1.79 12.00
N ASP A 247 18.24 -2.46 12.05
CA ASP A 247 17.17 -2.22 13.04
C ASP A 247 16.90 -0.71 13.26
N THR A 248 17.10 0.11 12.22
CA THR A 248 17.07 1.58 12.30
C THR A 248 16.02 2.13 11.34
N ALA A 249 15.09 2.91 11.88
CA ALA A 249 14.21 3.77 11.10
C ALA A 249 14.78 5.19 11.09
N VAL A 250 15.04 5.74 9.91
CA VAL A 250 15.44 7.15 9.76
C VAL A 250 14.18 7.97 9.53
N CYS A 251 13.80 8.77 10.53
CA CYS A 251 12.79 9.80 10.40
C CYS A 251 13.48 11.13 10.13
N CYS A 252 13.28 11.72 8.95
CA CYS A 252 13.56 13.13 8.72
C CYS A 252 12.31 13.92 9.14
N ALA A 253 12.10 14.04 10.46
CA ALA A 253 11.17 15.04 10.99
C ALA A 253 11.87 16.40 10.91
N SER A 254 11.23 17.37 10.26
CA SER A 254 11.62 18.79 10.29
C SER A 254 10.59 19.57 11.07
#